data_AF-A0A507END4-F1
#
_entry.id   AF-A0A507END4-F1
#
_cell.length_a   1.000
_cell.length_b   1.000
_cell.length_c   1.000
_cell.angle_alpha   90.00
_cell.angle_beta   90.00
_cell.angle_gamma   90.00
#
_symmetry.space_group_name_H-M   'P 1'
#
loop_
_entity.id
_entity.type
_entity.pdbx_description
1 polymer ?
#
loop_
_entity_poly.entity_id
_entity_poly.type
_entity_poly.pdbx_seq_one_letter_code
_entity_poly.pdbx_strand_id
1 'polypeptide(L)'
;MLADPPPTSTTSLVVGVLICILMNACSSFGVNLQALGLRKVTEQPLVFDNAETDLDSAEENTPLLIRSSTGSDRIRQWVGDHLWHIGFICYIIPQLFGSIIALNFISPILLAPLGSSGLLFNVFFSSLLIGTKVGVWDWVATGLIIAGGTVVSVFGNVDVLIKDFPTLLKTMASTLFIVYFSVIGILLIFCFGLALTLEIRKSKMLSVVLGSDEDVQQQSVQYEEGRLEDAESDDAAMQRAEGLSHPGTGAVNGRVADATKFDNHIGFLFASAGGISASMTLALVKCGLNLLAMSDELSSEEIVTSIALFVCLAISVVLQLVTLNKAIVFISPLIAIPVFYTFFTTLSVSNTLVVMYSIPDLELPAEIGFTIQMAILGVSVIVGGVWVLSYSSFVGDKK
;
A
#
# COMPACT_ATOMS: atom_id res chain seq x y z
N MET A 1 27.44 5.10 -21.28
CA MET A 1 27.26 3.91 -22.15
C MET A 1 25.80 3.83 -22.59
N LEU A 2 25.43 4.50 -23.68
CA LEU A 2 24.23 4.15 -24.42
C LEU A 2 24.64 2.97 -25.29
N ALA A 3 24.36 1.75 -24.82
CA ALA A 3 24.49 0.58 -25.66
C ALA A 3 23.63 0.80 -26.90
N ASP A 4 24.18 0.53 -28.08
CA ASP A 4 23.39 0.43 -29.31
C ASP A 4 22.14 -0.41 -29.02
N PRO A 5 20.95 -0.04 -29.55
CA PRO A 5 19.76 -0.84 -29.34
C PRO A 5 20.08 -2.26 -29.80
N PRO A 6 19.87 -3.29 -28.94
CA PRO A 6 20.19 -4.65 -29.31
C PRO A 6 19.48 -5.00 -30.62
N PRO A 7 20.10 -5.74 -31.54
CA PRO A 7 19.44 -6.15 -32.77
C PRO A 7 18.19 -6.96 -32.41
N THR A 8 17.01 -6.35 -32.56
CA THR A 8 15.75 -6.92 -32.10
C THR A 8 15.28 -7.97 -33.08
N SER A 9 15.79 -9.20 -32.92
CA SER A 9 15.03 -10.35 -33.41
C SER A 9 13.62 -10.28 -32.80
N THR A 10 12.56 -10.54 -33.57
CA THR A 10 11.19 -10.57 -33.04
C THR A 10 11.09 -11.43 -31.77
N THR A 11 11.89 -12.49 -31.71
CA THR A 11 12.05 -13.38 -30.55
C THR A 11 12.53 -12.65 -29.29
N SER A 12 13.55 -11.78 -29.36
CA SER A 12 14.07 -11.08 -28.19
C SER A 12 13.07 -10.07 -27.64
N LEU A 13 12.30 -9.39 -28.50
CA LEU A 13 11.23 -8.50 -28.08
C LEU A 13 10.10 -9.25 -27.36
N VAL A 14 9.65 -10.38 -27.92
CA VAL A 14 8.62 -11.22 -27.28
C VAL A 14 9.08 -11.71 -25.91
N VAL A 15 10.34 -12.15 -25.79
CA VAL A 15 10.94 -12.56 -24.52
C VAL A 15 10.92 -11.40 -23.51
N GLY A 16 11.31 -10.19 -23.91
CA GLY A 16 11.26 -9.01 -23.05
C GLY A 16 9.86 -8.69 -22.55
N VAL A 17 8.85 -8.73 -23.43
CA VAL A 17 7.43 -8.51 -23.05
C VAL A 17 6.96 -9.57 -22.06
N LEU A 18 7.25 -10.85 -22.31
CA LEU A 18 6.86 -11.95 -21.41
C LEU A 18 7.49 -11.82 -20.03
N ILE A 19 8.79 -11.44 -19.97
CA ILE A 19 9.47 -11.19 -18.70
C ILE A 19 8.77 -10.06 -17.94
N CYS A 20 8.45 -8.94 -18.58
CA CYS A 20 7.76 -7.82 -17.92
C CYS A 20 6.41 -8.24 -17.34
N ILE A 21 5.60 -8.94 -18.13
CA ILE A 21 4.28 -9.43 -17.72
C ILE A 21 4.42 -10.40 -16.54
N LEU A 22 5.37 -11.33 -16.59
CA LEU A 22 5.61 -12.31 -15.54
C LEU A 22 6.07 -11.65 -14.23
N MET A 23 6.96 -10.66 -14.31
CA MET A 23 7.46 -9.92 -13.16
C MET A 23 6.33 -9.10 -12.50
N ASN A 24 5.50 -8.44 -13.30
CA ASN A 24 4.33 -7.72 -12.81
C ASN A 24 3.29 -8.66 -12.17
N ALA A 25 3.10 -9.86 -12.74
CA ALA A 25 2.24 -10.89 -12.15
C ALA A 25 2.80 -11.35 -10.80
N CYS A 26 4.10 -11.62 -10.71
CA CYS A 26 4.77 -12.04 -9.47
C CYS A 26 4.68 -10.97 -8.38
N SER A 27 4.92 -9.69 -8.72
CA SER A 27 4.76 -8.58 -7.78
C SER A 27 3.31 -8.47 -7.28
N SER A 28 2.33 -8.56 -8.18
CA SER A 28 0.92 -8.47 -7.83
C SER A 28 0.47 -9.64 -6.97
N PHE A 29 0.93 -10.85 -7.29
CA PHE A 29 0.72 -12.04 -6.48
C PHE A 29 1.31 -11.84 -5.07
N GLY A 30 2.53 -11.33 -4.96
CA GLY A 30 3.20 -11.08 -3.69
C GLY A 30 2.42 -10.16 -2.76
N VAL A 31 1.93 -9.01 -3.27
CA VAL A 31 1.13 -8.07 -2.46
C VAL A 31 -0.21 -8.68 -2.04
N ASN A 32 -0.88 -9.42 -2.93
CA ASN A 32 -2.15 -10.08 -2.58
C ASN A 32 -1.96 -11.24 -1.59
N LEU A 33 -0.84 -11.95 -1.66
CA LEU A 33 -0.50 -13.00 -0.70
C LEU A 33 -0.19 -12.41 0.68
N GLN A 34 0.47 -11.25 0.76
CA GLN A 34 0.65 -10.50 2.00
C GLN A 34 -0.70 -10.13 2.63
N ALA A 35 -1.62 -9.58 1.83
CA ALA A 35 -2.95 -9.22 2.30
C ALA A 35 -3.77 -10.45 2.75
N LEU A 36 -3.64 -11.59 2.07
CA LEU A 36 -4.24 -12.85 2.51
C LEU A 36 -3.66 -13.31 3.85
N GLY A 37 -2.34 -13.24 4.02
CA GLY A 37 -1.68 -13.55 5.29
C GLY A 37 -2.25 -12.71 6.43
N LEU A 38 -2.35 -11.39 6.23
CA LEU A 38 -2.91 -10.46 7.22
C LEU A 38 -4.37 -10.77 7.58
N ARG A 39 -5.21 -11.10 6.60
CA ARG A 39 -6.62 -11.46 6.84
C ARG A 39 -6.76 -12.72 7.67
N LYS A 40 -5.95 -13.76 7.39
CA LYS A 40 -5.96 -15.01 8.18
C LYS A 40 -5.60 -14.79 9.66
N VAL A 41 -4.78 -13.80 9.97
CA VAL A 41 -4.44 -13.43 11.36
C VAL A 41 -5.55 -12.59 12.00
N THR A 42 -6.22 -11.75 11.20
CA THR A 42 -7.20 -10.76 11.68
C THR A 42 -8.62 -11.32 11.85
N GLU A 43 -9.01 -12.36 11.09
CA GLU A 43 -10.31 -13.06 11.21
C GLU A 43 -10.42 -13.90 12.51
N GLN A 44 -10.04 -13.34 13.66
CA GLN A 44 -10.46 -13.87 14.94
C GLN A 44 -11.97 -13.62 15.06
N PRO A 45 -12.82 -14.67 15.10
CA PRO A 45 -14.15 -14.45 15.64
C PRO A 45 -13.95 -14.03 17.10
N LEU A 46 -14.56 -12.93 17.50
CA LEU A 46 -14.89 -12.71 18.91
C LEU A 46 -15.89 -13.81 19.28
N VAL A 47 -15.40 -15.02 19.54
CA VAL A 47 -16.18 -16.09 20.14
C VAL A 47 -16.35 -15.67 21.58
N PHE A 48 -17.43 -14.94 21.85
CA PHE A 48 -18.04 -14.99 23.16
C PHE A 48 -18.57 -16.42 23.25
N ASP A 49 -17.80 -17.28 23.91
CA ASP A 49 -18.24 -18.63 24.19
C ASP A 49 -19.43 -18.47 25.13
N ASN A 50 -20.64 -18.55 24.58
CA ASN A 50 -21.82 -18.75 25.39
C ASN A 50 -21.63 -20.13 25.98
N ALA A 51 -21.17 -20.19 27.23
CA ALA A 51 -21.25 -21.38 28.05
C ALA A 51 -22.74 -21.68 28.35
N GLU A 52 -23.53 -21.94 27.31
CA GLU A 52 -24.78 -22.67 27.42
C GLU A 52 -24.40 -24.14 27.56
N THR A 53 -24.33 -24.54 28.83
CA THR A 53 -24.97 -25.77 29.32
C THR A 53 -24.44 -27.08 28.73
N ASP A 54 -23.46 -27.67 29.41
CA ASP A 54 -23.42 -29.12 29.62
C ASP A 54 -22.81 -29.38 31.01
N LEU A 55 -23.67 -29.26 32.02
CA LEU A 55 -23.40 -29.74 33.38
C LEU A 55 -23.61 -31.26 33.37
N ASP A 56 -22.59 -32.02 32.99
CA ASP A 56 -22.36 -33.35 33.55
C ASP A 56 -20.94 -33.79 33.19
N SER A 57 -20.13 -34.05 34.23
CA SER A 57 -18.77 -34.60 34.22
C SER A 57 -17.57 -33.65 33.97
N ALA A 58 -17.02 -33.07 35.04
CA ALA A 58 -15.58 -33.09 35.33
C ALA A 58 -15.27 -32.45 36.69
N GLU A 59 -14.41 -33.13 37.46
CA GLU A 59 -13.79 -32.71 38.71
C GLU A 59 -12.99 -31.41 38.59
N GLU A 60 -13.02 -30.63 39.68
CA GLU A 60 -11.88 -29.98 40.34
C GLU A 60 -10.72 -29.50 39.44
N ASN A 61 -10.80 -28.24 38.98
CA ASN A 61 -9.78 -27.18 39.16
C ASN A 61 -9.96 -26.03 38.12
N THR A 62 -10.17 -24.82 38.65
CA THR A 62 -9.91 -23.48 38.06
C THR A 62 -10.56 -23.10 36.71
N PRO A 63 -11.40 -22.05 36.66
CA PRO A 63 -11.57 -21.25 35.45
C PRO A 63 -10.91 -19.88 35.66
N LEU A 64 -9.58 -19.86 35.70
CA LEU A 64 -8.85 -18.68 35.23
C LEU A 64 -9.11 -18.62 33.72
N LEU A 65 -10.03 -17.77 33.28
CA LEU A 65 -10.19 -17.38 31.86
C LEU A 65 -8.96 -16.55 31.42
N ILE A 66 -7.78 -17.17 31.50
CA ILE A 66 -6.65 -16.77 30.68
C ILE A 66 -7.09 -17.10 29.26
N ARG A 67 -7.16 -16.08 28.40
CA ARG A 67 -7.21 -16.22 26.94
C ARG A 67 -6.06 -17.12 26.50
N SER A 68 -6.26 -18.43 26.59
CA SER A 68 -5.28 -19.39 26.11
C SER A 68 -5.39 -19.33 24.60
N SER A 69 -4.35 -18.81 23.94
CA SER A 69 -4.26 -18.92 22.49
C SER A 69 -4.43 -20.40 22.17
N THR A 70 -5.55 -20.77 21.54
CA THR A 70 -5.79 -22.17 21.21
C THR A 70 -4.64 -22.64 20.32
N GLY A 71 -4.34 -23.94 20.29
CA GLY A 71 -3.35 -24.48 19.34
C GLY A 71 -3.64 -24.04 17.89
N SER A 72 -4.93 -23.88 17.56
CA SER A 72 -5.44 -23.37 16.29
C SER A 72 -5.01 -21.92 16.02
N ASP A 73 -5.08 -21.01 17.02
CA ASP A 73 -4.70 -19.60 16.85
C ASP A 73 -3.22 -19.44 16.52
N ARG A 74 -2.36 -20.21 17.20
CA ARG A 74 -0.91 -20.20 16.93
C ARG A 74 -0.60 -20.72 15.53
N ILE A 75 -1.31 -21.74 15.06
CA ILE A 75 -1.15 -22.27 13.70
C ILE A 75 -1.61 -21.24 12.67
N ARG A 76 -2.75 -20.58 12.88
CA ARG A 76 -3.26 -19.53 11.97
C ARG A 76 -2.30 -18.35 11.88
N GLN A 77 -1.79 -17.89 13.02
CA GLN A 77 -0.78 -16.83 13.08
C GLN A 77 0.48 -17.24 12.33
N TRP A 78 1.01 -18.44 12.62
CA TRP A 78 2.19 -18.97 11.93
C TRP A 78 1.98 -19.04 10.41
N VAL A 79 0.85 -19.56 9.94
CA VAL A 79 0.50 -19.62 8.51
C VAL A 79 0.43 -18.20 7.93
N GLY A 80 -0.25 -17.28 8.62
CA GLY A 80 -0.40 -15.88 8.19
C GLY A 80 0.95 -15.18 8.01
N ASP A 81 1.83 -15.30 9.00
CA ASP A 81 3.17 -14.70 9.00
C ASP A 81 4.04 -15.28 7.86
N HIS A 82 3.96 -16.59 7.63
CA HIS A 82 4.69 -17.24 6.52
C HIS A 82 4.18 -16.79 5.16
N LEU A 83 2.85 -16.72 4.98
CA LEU A 83 2.25 -16.20 3.75
C LEU A 83 2.68 -14.75 3.50
N TRP A 84 2.73 -13.94 4.56
CA TRP A 84 3.18 -12.56 4.45
C TRP A 84 4.65 -12.47 4.02
N HIS A 85 5.55 -13.23 4.62
CA HIS A 85 6.97 -13.23 4.23
C HIS A 85 7.19 -13.74 2.79
N ILE A 86 6.52 -14.82 2.40
CA ILE A 86 6.58 -15.32 1.01
C ILE A 86 6.08 -14.25 0.05
N GLY A 87 4.95 -13.62 0.37
CA GLY A 87 4.40 -12.53 -0.44
C GLY A 87 5.32 -11.32 -0.52
N PHE A 88 6.01 -10.98 0.56
CA PHE A 88 7.01 -9.91 0.60
C PHE A 88 8.21 -10.20 -0.30
N ILE A 89 8.75 -11.42 -0.26
CA ILE A 89 9.86 -11.84 -1.13
C ILE A 89 9.43 -11.85 -2.60
N CYS A 90 8.25 -12.40 -2.91
CA CYS A 90 7.67 -12.39 -4.26
C CYS A 90 7.41 -10.98 -4.79
N TYR A 91 7.17 -10.00 -3.91
CA TYR A 91 7.03 -8.61 -4.31
C TYR A 91 8.38 -7.91 -4.55
N ILE A 92 9.36 -8.11 -3.66
CA ILE A 92 10.65 -7.41 -3.70
C ILE A 92 11.54 -7.88 -4.86
N ILE A 93 11.63 -9.19 -5.11
CA ILE A 93 12.55 -9.72 -6.13
C ILE A 93 12.26 -9.12 -7.53
N PRO A 94 11.02 -9.14 -8.05
CA PRO A 94 10.73 -8.54 -9.34
C PRO A 94 10.90 -7.01 -9.33
N GLN A 95 10.67 -6.33 -8.21
CA GLN A 95 10.84 -4.87 -8.15
C GLN A 95 12.31 -4.44 -8.20
N LEU A 96 13.23 -5.24 -7.68
CA LEU A 96 14.67 -4.96 -7.74
C LEU A 96 15.29 -5.37 -9.07
N PHE A 97 14.91 -6.54 -9.59
CA PHE A 97 15.60 -7.14 -10.73
C PHE A 97 14.81 -7.10 -12.04
N GLY A 98 13.48 -6.95 -11.98
CA GLY A 98 12.60 -7.08 -13.15
C GLY A 98 12.93 -6.07 -14.24
N SER A 99 13.07 -4.79 -13.90
CA SER A 99 13.44 -3.75 -14.85
C SER A 99 14.84 -3.96 -15.44
N ILE A 100 15.82 -4.39 -14.62
CA ILE A 100 17.18 -4.65 -15.08
C ILE A 100 17.21 -5.78 -16.11
N ILE A 101 16.50 -6.87 -15.84
CA ILE A 101 16.40 -8.00 -16.75
C ILE A 101 15.67 -7.57 -18.04
N ALA A 102 14.53 -6.88 -17.92
CA ALA A 102 13.72 -6.46 -19.06
C ALA A 102 14.46 -5.51 -20.01
N LEU A 103 15.24 -4.57 -19.48
CA LEU A 103 15.98 -3.58 -20.27
C LEU A 103 17.04 -4.19 -21.20
N ASN A 104 17.45 -5.45 -20.99
CA ASN A 104 18.32 -6.16 -21.93
C ASN A 104 17.60 -6.58 -23.23
N PHE A 105 16.26 -6.60 -23.22
CA PHE A 105 15.44 -7.15 -24.30
C PHE A 105 14.49 -6.13 -24.92
N ILE A 106 14.06 -5.13 -24.15
CA ILE A 106 13.06 -4.15 -24.57
C ILE A 106 13.49 -2.72 -24.24
N SER A 107 13.15 -1.79 -25.13
CA SER A 107 13.40 -0.35 -24.93
C SER A 107 12.59 0.19 -23.73
N PRO A 108 13.15 1.13 -22.94
CA PRO A 108 12.43 1.83 -21.86
C PRO A 108 11.06 2.39 -22.27
N ILE A 109 10.92 2.83 -23.54
CA ILE A 109 9.68 3.39 -24.08
C ILE A 109 8.54 2.37 -24.09
N LEU A 110 8.85 1.10 -24.39
CA LEU A 110 7.87 0.02 -24.38
C LEU A 110 7.69 -0.59 -22.98
N LEU A 111 8.72 -0.49 -22.13
CA LEU A 111 8.66 -0.94 -20.75
C LEU A 111 7.64 -0.14 -19.93
N ALA A 112 7.54 1.18 -20.17
CA ALA A 112 6.68 2.06 -19.40
C ALA A 112 5.18 1.68 -19.47
N PRO A 113 4.56 1.46 -20.66
CA PRO A 113 3.18 0.96 -20.76
C PRO A 113 2.97 -0.44 -20.19
N LEU A 114 3.96 -1.34 -20.34
CA LEU A 114 3.86 -2.71 -19.84
C LEU A 114 3.79 -2.76 -18.31
N GLY A 115 4.35 -1.75 -17.61
CA GLY A 115 4.22 -1.61 -16.16
C GLY A 115 2.78 -1.58 -15.65
N SER A 116 1.83 -1.06 -16.44
CA SER A 116 0.41 -1.01 -16.09
C SER A 116 -0.26 -2.39 -16.05
N SER A 117 0.35 -3.44 -16.63
CA SER A 117 -0.20 -4.80 -16.61
C SER A 117 -0.31 -5.38 -15.20
N GLY A 118 0.47 -4.88 -14.24
CA GLY A 118 0.35 -5.25 -12.83
C GLY A 118 -1.03 -4.99 -12.26
N LEU A 119 -1.76 -3.98 -12.74
CA LEU A 119 -3.12 -3.70 -12.28
C LEU A 119 -4.13 -4.78 -12.68
N LEU A 120 -3.97 -5.40 -13.85
CA LEU A 120 -4.80 -6.56 -14.26
C LEU A 120 -4.57 -7.74 -13.32
N PHE A 121 -3.31 -8.04 -13.06
CA PHE A 121 -2.95 -9.13 -12.16
C PHE A 121 -3.39 -8.84 -10.72
N ASN A 122 -3.37 -7.57 -10.30
CA ASN A 122 -3.87 -7.19 -8.99
C ASN A 122 -5.36 -7.52 -8.85
N VAL A 123 -6.20 -7.13 -9.81
CA VAL A 123 -7.63 -7.49 -9.79
C VAL A 123 -7.82 -9.00 -9.79
N PHE A 124 -7.08 -9.71 -10.66
CA PHE A 124 -7.15 -11.16 -10.76
C PHE A 124 -6.78 -11.86 -9.43
N PHE A 125 -5.64 -11.49 -8.81
CA PHE A 125 -5.19 -12.10 -7.56
C PHE A 125 -5.99 -11.62 -6.34
N SER A 126 -6.52 -10.40 -6.35
CA SER A 126 -7.48 -9.95 -5.33
C SER A 126 -8.77 -10.77 -5.37
N SER A 127 -9.22 -11.20 -6.55
CA SER A 127 -10.35 -12.13 -6.64
C SER A 127 -9.96 -13.54 -6.18
N LEU A 128 -8.83 -14.06 -6.69
CA LEU A 128 -8.42 -15.45 -6.50
C LEU A 128 -7.96 -15.76 -5.05
N LEU A 129 -7.11 -14.92 -4.47
CA LEU A 129 -6.49 -15.19 -3.16
C LEU A 129 -7.35 -14.70 -2.00
N ILE A 130 -7.94 -13.52 -2.17
CA ILE A 130 -8.66 -12.83 -1.09
C ILE A 130 -10.17 -13.12 -1.15
N GLY A 131 -10.68 -13.61 -2.29
CA GLY A 131 -12.10 -13.88 -2.47
C GLY A 131 -12.95 -12.62 -2.65
N THR A 132 -12.35 -11.48 -3.04
CA THR A 132 -13.11 -10.26 -3.30
C THR A 132 -14.04 -10.44 -4.50
N LYS A 133 -15.31 -10.03 -4.36
CA LYS A 133 -16.29 -10.04 -5.45
C LYS A 133 -15.93 -8.94 -6.44
N VAL A 134 -15.30 -9.30 -7.54
CA VAL A 134 -14.94 -8.36 -8.61
C VAL A 134 -16.13 -8.18 -9.54
N GLY A 135 -16.68 -6.98 -9.58
CA GLY A 135 -17.76 -6.57 -10.48
C GLY A 135 -17.25 -6.14 -11.85
N VAL A 136 -18.18 -5.97 -12.79
CA VAL A 136 -17.86 -5.45 -14.14
C VAL A 136 -17.23 -4.06 -14.06
N TRP A 137 -17.67 -3.22 -13.12
CA TRP A 137 -17.14 -1.87 -12.91
C TRP A 137 -15.68 -1.87 -12.45
N ASP A 138 -15.22 -2.89 -11.74
CA ASP A 138 -13.82 -2.99 -11.30
C ASP A 138 -12.89 -3.28 -12.49
N TRP A 139 -13.35 -4.08 -13.46
CA TRP A 139 -12.66 -4.32 -14.72
C TRP A 139 -12.65 -3.08 -15.63
N VAL A 140 -13.79 -2.38 -15.74
CA VAL A 140 -13.89 -1.13 -16.50
C VAL A 140 -12.94 -0.08 -15.91
N ALA A 141 -12.97 0.09 -14.58
CA ALA A 141 -12.10 1.01 -13.88
C ALA A 141 -10.61 0.67 -14.07
N THR A 142 -10.25 -0.60 -13.94
CA THR A 142 -8.89 -1.08 -14.17
C THR A 142 -8.44 -0.85 -15.60
N GLY A 143 -9.31 -1.11 -16.58
CA GLY A 143 -9.08 -0.80 -17.99
C GLY A 143 -8.82 0.69 -18.24
N LEU A 144 -9.59 1.57 -17.60
CA LEU A 144 -9.36 3.03 -17.66
C LEU A 144 -7.99 3.40 -17.09
N ILE A 145 -7.61 2.87 -15.93
CA ILE A 145 -6.30 3.17 -15.31
C ILE A 145 -5.16 2.72 -16.22
N ILE A 146 -5.27 1.54 -16.83
CA ILE A 146 -4.24 1.03 -17.77
C ILE A 146 -4.18 1.89 -19.03
N ALA A 147 -5.33 2.27 -19.59
CA ALA A 147 -5.39 3.12 -20.77
C ALA A 147 -4.75 4.49 -20.49
N GLY A 148 -5.13 5.14 -19.40
CA GLY A 148 -4.54 6.42 -18.99
C GLY A 148 -3.06 6.30 -18.65
N GLY A 149 -2.65 5.23 -17.96
CA GLY A 149 -1.25 4.91 -17.66
C GLY A 149 -0.41 4.69 -18.91
N THR A 150 -0.98 4.05 -19.93
CA THR A 150 -0.36 3.87 -21.25
C THR A 150 -0.18 5.21 -21.95
N VAL A 151 -1.22 6.06 -21.98
CA VAL A 151 -1.13 7.42 -22.55
C VAL A 151 -0.03 8.23 -21.86
N VAL A 152 -0.01 8.24 -20.53
CA VAL A 152 1.03 8.94 -19.76
C VAL A 152 2.42 8.34 -20.01
N SER A 153 2.53 7.03 -20.15
CA SER A 153 3.81 6.37 -20.37
C SER A 153 4.39 6.66 -21.76
N VAL A 154 3.53 6.77 -22.78
CA VAL A 154 3.94 7.07 -24.16
C VAL A 154 4.28 8.55 -24.33
N PHE A 155 3.46 9.46 -23.79
CA PHE A 155 3.60 10.90 -24.03
C PHE A 155 4.25 11.63 -22.85
N GLY A 156 3.93 11.28 -21.61
CA GLY A 156 4.36 11.99 -20.41
C GLY A 156 5.81 11.75 -19.98
N ASN A 157 6.53 10.82 -20.62
CA ASN A 157 7.91 10.51 -20.29
C ASN A 157 8.85 11.04 -21.38
N VAL A 158 9.16 12.32 -21.30
CA VAL A 158 10.18 12.93 -22.15
C VAL A 158 11.55 12.57 -21.60
N ASP A 159 12.39 11.93 -22.41
CA ASP A 159 13.76 11.59 -22.05
C ASP A 159 14.61 12.85 -22.01
N VAL A 160 14.84 13.35 -20.81
CA VAL A 160 15.68 14.51 -20.56
C VAL A 160 17.05 14.01 -20.13
N LEU A 161 17.98 13.98 -21.06
CA LEU A 161 19.37 13.62 -20.76
C LEU A 161 20.09 14.85 -20.19
N ILE A 162 20.34 14.84 -18.88
CA ILE A 162 21.25 15.80 -18.25
C ILE A 162 22.66 15.37 -18.65
N LYS A 163 23.38 16.20 -19.41
CA LYS A 163 24.63 15.82 -20.09
C LYS A 163 25.89 15.95 -19.22
N ASP A 164 25.83 16.70 -18.14
CA ASP A 164 26.99 17.02 -17.30
C ASP A 164 26.59 17.33 -15.85
N PHE A 165 27.50 17.05 -14.90
CA PHE A 165 27.29 17.28 -13.47
C PHE A 165 27.03 18.75 -13.10
N PRO A 166 27.73 19.75 -13.69
CA PRO A 166 27.42 21.16 -13.44
C PRO A 166 25.99 21.54 -13.82
N THR A 167 25.48 21.05 -14.96
CA THR A 167 24.09 21.26 -15.38
C THR A 167 23.11 20.59 -14.41
N LEU A 168 23.43 19.41 -13.88
CA LEU A 168 22.63 18.75 -12.84
C LEU A 168 22.52 19.65 -11.59
N LEU A 169 23.65 20.14 -11.07
CA LEU A 169 23.66 21.01 -9.89
C LEU A 169 22.89 22.30 -10.13
N LYS A 170 23.06 22.95 -11.30
CA LYS A 170 22.29 24.14 -11.66
C LYS A 170 20.79 23.87 -11.73
N THR A 171 20.40 22.72 -12.28
CA THR A 171 19.00 22.29 -12.36
C THR A 171 18.42 22.09 -10.96
N MET A 172 19.14 21.37 -10.09
CA MET A 172 18.73 21.14 -8.70
C MET A 172 18.74 22.41 -7.84
N ALA A 173 19.61 23.37 -8.16
CA ALA A 173 19.69 24.66 -7.50
C ALA A 173 18.66 25.68 -8.01
N SER A 174 17.93 25.36 -9.09
CA SER A 174 16.91 26.26 -9.63
C SER A 174 15.76 26.46 -8.64
N THR A 175 15.22 27.68 -8.59
CA THR A 175 14.11 28.00 -7.69
C THR A 175 12.89 27.13 -7.95
N LEU A 176 12.59 26.83 -9.22
CA LEU A 176 11.45 25.99 -9.60
C LEU A 176 11.62 24.57 -9.05
N PHE A 177 12.79 23.96 -9.24
CA PHE A 177 13.10 22.62 -8.73
C PHE A 177 12.97 22.57 -7.20
N ILE A 178 13.63 23.50 -6.49
CA ILE A 178 13.64 23.52 -5.02
C ILE A 178 12.22 23.71 -4.47
N VAL A 179 11.47 24.69 -4.97
CA VAL A 179 10.11 24.97 -4.48
C VAL A 179 9.21 23.76 -4.72
N TYR A 180 9.21 23.20 -5.92
CA TYR A 180 8.37 22.08 -6.26
C TYR A 180 8.68 20.83 -5.42
N PHE A 181 9.94 20.38 -5.37
CA PHE A 181 10.31 19.19 -4.59
C PHE A 181 10.15 19.41 -3.08
N SER A 182 10.29 20.64 -2.59
CA SER A 182 9.96 20.99 -1.20
C SER A 182 8.47 20.85 -0.93
N VAL A 183 7.60 21.32 -1.83
CA VAL A 183 6.14 21.17 -1.70
C VAL A 183 5.75 19.69 -1.71
N ILE A 184 6.30 18.88 -2.62
CA ILE A 184 6.05 17.43 -2.66
C ILE A 184 6.57 16.73 -1.40
N GLY A 185 7.75 17.12 -0.90
CA GLY A 185 8.31 16.61 0.35
C GLY A 185 7.43 16.95 1.56
N ILE A 186 6.93 18.19 1.65
CA ILE A 186 6.00 18.61 2.70
C ILE A 186 4.69 17.83 2.60
N LEU A 187 4.16 17.66 1.38
CA LEU A 187 2.95 16.87 1.14
C LEU A 187 3.14 15.41 1.58
N LEU A 188 4.29 14.80 1.29
CA LEU A 188 4.63 13.45 1.74
C LEU A 188 4.64 13.36 3.27
N ILE A 189 5.35 14.28 3.94
CA ILE A 189 5.42 14.32 5.41
C ILE A 189 4.03 14.53 6.01
N PHE A 190 3.22 15.41 5.42
CA PHE A 190 1.86 15.68 5.85
C PHE A 190 0.96 14.45 5.71
N CYS A 191 0.92 13.81 4.53
CA CYS A 191 0.13 12.60 4.30
C CYS A 191 0.56 11.45 5.22
N PHE A 192 1.87 11.22 5.35
CA PHE A 192 2.41 10.17 6.21
C PHE A 192 2.15 10.45 7.70
N GLY A 193 2.39 11.68 8.17
CA GLY A 193 2.14 12.09 9.54
C GLY A 193 0.66 12.06 9.91
N LEU A 194 -0.22 12.43 8.98
CA LEU A 194 -1.67 12.32 9.17
C LEU A 194 -2.10 10.85 9.25
N ALA A 195 -1.56 9.97 8.39
CA ALA A 195 -1.83 8.53 8.43
C ALA A 195 -1.42 7.93 9.80
N LEU A 196 -0.20 8.24 10.26
CA LEU A 196 0.27 7.81 11.58
C LEU A 196 -0.57 8.36 12.73
N THR A 197 -0.99 9.62 12.65
CA THR A 197 -1.83 10.24 13.68
C THR A 197 -3.19 9.55 13.77
N LEU A 198 -3.80 9.23 12.62
CA LEU A 198 -5.07 8.50 12.57
C LEU A 198 -4.91 7.05 13.06
N GLU A 199 -3.83 6.37 12.69
CA GLU A 199 -3.51 5.02 13.18
C GLU A 199 -3.34 4.99 14.71
N ILE A 200 -2.59 5.96 15.27
CA ILE A 200 -2.41 6.09 16.73
C ILE A 200 -3.76 6.40 17.41
N ARG A 201 -4.58 7.29 16.84
CA ARG A 201 -5.90 7.60 17.39
C ARG A 201 -6.83 6.39 17.38
N LYS A 202 -6.83 5.62 16.28
CA LYS A 202 -7.56 4.35 16.17
C LYS A 202 -7.10 3.38 17.26
N SER A 203 -5.79 3.16 17.38
CA SER A 203 -5.21 2.24 18.36
C SER A 203 -5.60 2.61 19.79
N LYS A 204 -5.53 3.90 20.16
CA LYS A 204 -5.98 4.40 21.47
C LYS A 204 -7.48 4.23 21.70
N MET A 205 -8.31 4.50 20.69
CA MET A 205 -9.75 4.31 20.81
C MET A 205 -10.08 2.83 21.01
N LEU A 206 -9.42 1.94 20.27
CA LEU A 206 -9.62 0.50 20.38
C LEU A 206 -9.14 -0.05 21.73
N SER A 207 -8.00 0.42 22.25
CA SER A 207 -7.49 -0.01 23.56
C SER A 207 -8.42 0.40 24.70
N VAL A 208 -9.02 1.60 24.63
CA VAL A 208 -9.99 2.06 25.64
C VAL A 208 -11.27 1.22 25.59
N VAL A 209 -11.76 0.92 24.39
CA VAL A 209 -12.97 0.10 24.20
C VAL A 209 -12.76 -1.32 24.72
N LEU A 210 -11.62 -1.95 24.38
CA LEU A 210 -11.29 -3.31 24.83
C LEU A 210 -11.01 -3.37 26.34
N GLY A 211 -10.29 -2.40 26.90
CA GLY A 211 -10.02 -2.37 28.34
C GLY A 211 -11.29 -2.17 29.18
N SER A 212 -12.23 -1.34 28.71
CA SER A 212 -13.52 -1.16 29.41
C SER A 212 -14.35 -2.44 29.44
N ASP A 213 -14.22 -3.31 28.43
CA ASP A 213 -14.96 -4.58 28.35
C ASP A 213 -14.32 -5.64 29.26
N GLU A 214 -12.99 -5.71 29.30
CA GLU A 214 -12.23 -6.57 30.23
C GLU A 214 -12.57 -6.25 31.70
N ASP A 215 -12.63 -4.96 32.07
CA ASP A 215 -12.99 -4.53 33.43
C ASP A 215 -14.43 -4.94 33.81
N VAL A 216 -15.37 -4.82 32.88
CA VAL A 216 -16.78 -5.21 33.09
C VAL A 216 -16.92 -6.72 33.23
N GLN A 217 -16.19 -7.50 32.42
CA GLN A 217 -16.19 -8.96 32.52
C GLN A 217 -15.59 -9.43 33.85
N GLN A 218 -14.44 -8.88 34.26
CA GLN A 218 -13.83 -9.23 35.55
C GLN A 218 -14.74 -8.90 36.73
N GLN A 219 -15.44 -7.76 36.69
CA GLN A 219 -16.45 -7.45 37.70
C GLN A 219 -17.58 -8.48 37.72
N SER A 220 -18.13 -8.86 36.56
CA SER A 220 -19.23 -9.84 36.53
C SER A 220 -18.83 -11.21 37.10
N VAL A 221 -17.62 -11.69 36.80
CA VAL A 221 -17.10 -12.95 37.35
C VAL A 221 -16.91 -12.86 38.87
N GLN A 222 -16.35 -11.75 39.37
CA GLN A 222 -16.14 -11.56 40.80
C GLN A 222 -17.47 -11.46 41.58
N TYR A 223 -18.51 -10.86 40.99
CA TYR A 223 -19.86 -10.85 41.57
C TYR A 223 -20.50 -12.24 41.59
N GLU A 224 -20.26 -13.06 40.58
CA GLU A 224 -20.80 -14.42 40.48
C GLU A 224 -20.11 -15.38 41.45
N GLU A 225 -18.79 -15.25 41.63
CA GLU A 225 -18.01 -16.01 42.60
C GLU A 225 -18.43 -15.69 44.05
N GLY A 226 -18.61 -14.40 44.38
CA GLY A 226 -19.18 -14.01 45.68
C GLY A 226 -20.62 -14.48 45.89
N ARG A 227 -21.44 -14.55 44.82
CA ARG A 227 -22.81 -15.09 44.89
C ARG A 227 -22.83 -16.60 45.18
N LEU A 228 -21.86 -17.35 44.66
CA LEU A 228 -21.73 -18.79 44.93
C LEU A 228 -21.23 -19.08 46.35
N GLU A 229 -20.42 -18.19 46.91
CA GLU A 229 -20.02 -18.24 48.33
C GLU A 229 -21.18 -17.93 49.29
N ASP A 230 -22.12 -17.06 48.88
CA ASP A 230 -23.29 -16.64 49.68
C ASP A 230 -24.56 -17.50 49.44
N ALA A 231 -24.50 -18.55 48.62
CA ALA A 231 -25.65 -19.35 48.18
C ALA A 231 -26.19 -20.37 49.21
N GLU A 232 -26.21 -20.03 50.50
CA GLU A 232 -26.89 -20.82 51.55
C GLU A 232 -28.26 -20.24 51.95
N SER A 233 -28.73 -19.13 51.36
CA SER A 233 -30.12 -18.69 51.59
C SER A 233 -30.75 -17.85 50.47
N ASP A 234 -31.99 -18.24 50.14
CA ASP A 234 -33.09 -17.46 49.57
C ASP A 234 -33.34 -17.42 48.04
N ASP A 235 -34.55 -17.90 47.72
CA ASP A 235 -35.34 -17.78 46.48
C ASP A 235 -35.49 -16.33 45.93
N ALA A 236 -35.03 -15.31 46.68
CA ALA A 236 -35.10 -13.90 46.29
C ALA A 236 -34.05 -13.49 45.23
N ALA A 237 -33.01 -14.30 45.02
CA ALA A 237 -31.94 -14.02 44.06
C ALA A 237 -32.38 -14.19 42.59
N MET A 238 -33.36 -15.06 42.33
CA MET A 238 -33.80 -15.43 40.98
C MET A 238 -34.57 -14.30 40.27
N GLN A 239 -35.24 -13.40 41.01
CA GLN A 239 -35.95 -12.24 40.43
C GLN A 239 -35.06 -11.01 40.21
N ARG A 240 -33.84 -10.97 40.78
CA ARG A 240 -32.90 -9.84 40.58
C ARG A 240 -31.95 -10.03 39.40
N ALA A 241 -31.82 -11.25 38.89
CA ALA A 241 -30.98 -11.58 37.74
C ALA A 241 -31.57 -11.14 36.39
N GLU A 242 -32.90 -11.00 36.28
CA GLU A 242 -33.57 -10.56 35.04
C GLU A 242 -33.42 -9.06 34.74
N GLY A 243 -32.89 -8.26 35.68
CA GLY A 243 -32.65 -6.82 35.49
C GLY A 243 -31.28 -6.45 34.90
N LEU A 244 -30.35 -7.41 34.80
CA LEU A 244 -29.02 -7.24 34.21
C LEU A 244 -29.01 -7.76 32.77
N SER A 245 -29.93 -7.27 31.94
CA SER A 245 -29.81 -7.42 30.49
C SER A 245 -28.47 -6.81 30.06
N HIS A 246 -27.48 -7.63 29.67
CA HIS A 246 -26.15 -7.22 29.21
C HIS A 246 -26.22 -5.99 28.28
N PRO A 247 -25.92 -4.76 28.77
CA PRO A 247 -25.94 -3.56 27.93
C PRO A 247 -24.62 -3.38 27.15
N GLY A 248 -23.64 -4.26 27.34
CA GLY A 248 -22.24 -4.05 26.95
C GLY A 248 -21.92 -4.37 25.49
N THR A 249 -22.37 -5.52 24.98
CA THR A 249 -21.91 -6.04 23.67
C THR A 249 -22.33 -5.16 22.49
N GLY A 250 -23.56 -4.62 22.51
CA GLY A 250 -24.04 -3.70 21.48
C GLY A 250 -23.30 -2.35 21.46
N ALA A 251 -22.95 -1.82 22.64
CA ALA A 251 -22.22 -0.56 22.77
C ALA A 251 -20.73 -0.72 22.38
N VAL A 252 -20.10 -1.83 22.75
CA VAL A 252 -18.72 -2.18 22.35
C VAL A 252 -18.65 -2.36 20.83
N ASN A 253 -19.55 -3.16 20.23
CA ASN A 253 -19.62 -3.34 18.78
C ASN A 253 -19.84 -2.01 18.03
N GLY A 254 -20.68 -1.12 18.56
CA GLY A 254 -20.86 0.22 18.00
C GLY A 254 -19.59 1.08 18.01
N ARG A 255 -18.83 1.05 19.12
CA ARG A 255 -17.57 1.81 19.24
C ARG A 255 -16.43 1.22 18.42
N VAL A 256 -16.37 -0.11 18.25
CA VAL A 256 -15.43 -0.78 17.33
C VAL A 256 -15.80 -0.47 15.87
N ALA A 257 -17.09 -0.43 15.54
CA ALA A 257 -17.57 -0.01 14.22
C ALA A 257 -17.23 1.46 13.93
N ASP A 258 -17.26 2.34 14.95
CA ASP A 258 -16.81 3.72 14.80
C ASP A 258 -15.30 3.85 14.59
N ALA A 259 -14.49 3.02 15.26
CA ALA A 259 -13.03 3.02 15.10
C ALA A 259 -12.58 2.49 13.72
N THR A 260 -13.31 1.53 13.14
CA THR A 260 -13.03 0.95 11.80
C THR A 260 -13.41 1.89 10.66
N LYS A 261 -14.23 2.93 10.88
CA LYS A 261 -14.49 3.99 9.89
C LYS A 261 -13.21 4.69 9.41
N PHE A 262 -12.18 4.76 10.25
CA PHE A 262 -10.91 5.39 9.90
C PHE A 262 -10.04 4.55 8.94
N ASP A 263 -10.32 3.26 8.77
CA ASP A 263 -9.45 2.33 8.04
C ASP A 263 -9.28 2.74 6.58
N ASN A 264 -10.39 3.09 5.93
CA ASN A 264 -10.36 3.55 4.55
C ASN A 264 -9.51 4.82 4.38
N HIS A 265 -9.58 5.75 5.34
CA HIS A 265 -8.79 6.98 5.29
C HIS A 265 -7.31 6.73 5.56
N ILE A 266 -6.99 5.91 6.57
CA ILE A 266 -5.61 5.55 6.91
C ILE A 266 -4.96 4.84 5.72
N GLY A 267 -5.64 3.83 5.16
CA GLY A 267 -5.17 3.08 4.00
C GLY A 267 -4.95 3.97 2.77
N PHE A 268 -5.89 4.87 2.47
CA PHE A 268 -5.75 5.80 1.35
C PHE A 268 -4.56 6.76 1.54
N LEU A 269 -4.35 7.29 2.76
CA LEU A 269 -3.22 8.18 3.05
C LEU A 269 -1.87 7.46 2.96
N PHE A 270 -1.76 6.23 3.46
CA PHE A 270 -0.55 5.43 3.29
C PHE A 270 -0.28 5.08 1.82
N ALA A 271 -1.30 4.67 1.05
CA ALA A 271 -1.15 4.42 -0.38
C ALA A 271 -0.72 5.68 -1.15
N SER A 272 -1.30 6.83 -0.82
CA SER A 272 -0.94 8.13 -1.39
C SER A 272 0.50 8.52 -1.06
N ALA A 273 0.90 8.41 0.21
CA ALA A 273 2.27 8.67 0.66
C ALA A 273 3.28 7.75 -0.05
N GLY A 274 2.94 6.48 -0.23
CA GLY A 274 3.75 5.54 -1.00
C GLY A 274 3.91 5.96 -2.47
N GLY A 275 2.82 6.36 -3.13
CA GLY A 275 2.86 6.85 -4.51
C GLY A 275 3.66 8.15 -4.66
N ILE A 276 3.54 9.07 -3.71
CA ILE A 276 4.36 10.29 -3.65
C ILE A 276 5.84 9.92 -3.51
N SER A 277 6.19 9.07 -2.55
CA SER A 277 7.57 8.61 -2.33
C SER A 277 8.14 7.93 -3.58
N ALA A 278 7.38 7.06 -4.25
CA ALA A 278 7.79 6.39 -5.48
C ALA A 278 8.04 7.38 -6.63
N SER A 279 7.24 8.44 -6.73
CA SER A 279 7.47 9.48 -7.74
C SER A 279 8.79 10.23 -7.49
N MET A 280 9.11 10.50 -6.22
CA MET A 280 10.39 11.11 -5.83
C MET A 280 11.55 10.15 -6.12
N THR A 281 11.40 8.85 -5.86
CA THR A 281 12.38 7.83 -6.23
C THR A 281 12.69 7.88 -7.72
N LEU A 282 11.69 7.97 -8.59
CA LEU A 282 11.91 8.06 -10.04
C LEU A 282 12.70 9.32 -10.43
N ALA A 283 12.40 10.47 -9.82
CA ALA A 283 13.18 11.70 -10.04
C ALA A 283 14.63 11.56 -9.56
N LEU A 284 14.85 10.97 -8.38
CA LEU A 284 16.19 10.70 -7.84
C LEU A 284 16.97 9.74 -8.71
N VAL A 285 16.33 8.70 -9.26
CA VAL A 285 16.94 7.76 -10.22
C VAL A 285 17.35 8.49 -11.50
N LYS A 286 16.46 9.33 -12.07
CA LYS A 286 16.78 10.12 -13.27
C LYS A 286 17.98 11.05 -13.03
N CYS A 287 18.11 11.63 -11.83
CA CYS A 287 19.28 12.44 -11.47
C CYS A 287 20.54 11.59 -11.19
N GLY A 288 20.39 10.46 -10.48
CA GLY A 288 21.49 9.64 -9.98
C GLY A 288 22.14 8.72 -11.02
N LEU A 289 21.37 8.16 -11.96
CA LEU A 289 21.92 7.35 -13.06
C LEU A 289 22.85 8.14 -13.98
N ASN A 290 22.57 9.44 -14.16
CA ASN A 290 23.41 10.32 -14.98
C ASN A 290 24.78 10.56 -14.34
N LEU A 291 24.86 10.60 -13.00
CA LEU A 291 26.10 10.77 -12.25
C LEU A 291 27.04 9.56 -12.40
N LEU A 292 26.51 8.34 -12.31
CA LEU A 292 27.29 7.10 -12.48
C LEU A 292 27.86 6.94 -13.90
N ALA A 293 27.18 7.46 -14.91
CA ALA A 293 27.56 7.30 -16.31
C ALA A 293 28.72 8.21 -16.76
N MET A 294 29.10 9.19 -15.93
CA MET A 294 30.04 10.28 -16.28
C MET A 294 31.41 10.19 -15.56
N SER A 295 31.67 9.08 -14.88
CA SER A 295 32.72 9.00 -13.84
C SER A 295 34.04 8.38 -14.33
N ASP A 296 34.92 9.19 -14.94
CA ASP A 296 36.34 8.82 -15.13
C ASP A 296 37.27 9.50 -14.09
N GLU A 297 36.95 10.71 -13.60
CA GLU A 297 37.57 11.33 -12.40
C GLU A 297 36.52 12.18 -11.67
N LEU A 298 36.01 11.75 -10.50
CA LEU A 298 35.08 12.57 -9.70
C LEU A 298 35.83 13.46 -8.70
N SER A 299 35.40 14.71 -8.61
CA SER A 299 35.73 15.63 -7.51
C SER A 299 35.09 15.19 -6.18
N SER A 300 35.63 15.66 -5.06
CA SER A 300 35.10 15.36 -3.72
C SER A 300 33.63 15.79 -3.55
N GLU A 301 33.21 16.89 -4.18
CA GLU A 301 31.84 17.39 -4.12
C GLU A 301 30.86 16.49 -4.90
N GLU A 302 31.29 15.96 -6.05
CA GLU A 302 30.52 15.00 -6.86
C GLU A 302 30.31 13.67 -6.13
N ILE A 303 31.34 13.20 -5.42
CA ILE A 303 31.25 11.98 -4.61
C ILE A 303 30.24 12.16 -3.47
N VAL A 304 30.32 13.26 -2.72
CA VAL A 304 29.40 13.54 -1.61
C VAL A 304 27.96 13.67 -2.12
N THR A 305 27.76 14.38 -3.23
CA THR A 305 26.43 14.55 -3.84
C THR A 305 25.85 13.21 -4.31
N SER A 306 26.67 12.36 -4.94
CA SER A 306 26.27 11.03 -5.38
C SER A 306 25.87 10.15 -4.21
N ILE A 307 26.68 10.10 -3.15
CA ILE A 307 26.37 9.32 -1.94
C ILE A 307 25.06 9.81 -1.32
N ALA A 308 24.86 11.12 -1.20
CA ALA A 308 23.61 11.69 -0.68
C ALA A 308 22.39 11.28 -1.52
N LEU A 309 22.49 11.33 -2.85
CA LEU A 309 21.43 10.86 -3.75
C LEU A 309 21.13 9.37 -3.59
N PHE A 310 22.15 8.52 -3.46
CA PHE A 310 21.97 7.09 -3.22
C PHE A 310 21.30 6.81 -1.88
N VAL A 311 21.67 7.52 -0.82
CA VAL A 311 21.04 7.41 0.49
C VAL A 311 19.57 7.84 0.41
N CYS A 312 19.27 8.99 -0.21
CA CYS A 312 17.90 9.44 -0.42
C CYS A 312 17.09 8.44 -1.25
N LEU A 313 17.68 7.85 -2.29
CA LEU A 313 17.07 6.82 -3.11
C LEU A 313 16.72 5.59 -2.25
N ALA A 314 17.68 5.06 -1.48
CA ALA A 314 17.45 3.91 -0.60
C ALA A 314 16.35 4.19 0.43
N ILE A 315 16.36 5.36 1.07
CA ILE A 315 15.31 5.77 2.01
C ILE A 315 13.95 5.83 1.32
N SER A 316 13.87 6.44 0.13
CA SER A 316 12.61 6.56 -0.62
C SER A 316 12.06 5.20 -1.04
N VAL A 317 12.93 4.25 -1.40
CA VAL A 317 12.56 2.86 -1.73
C VAL A 317 12.03 2.12 -0.49
N VAL A 318 12.69 2.26 0.66
CA VAL A 318 12.18 1.67 1.91
C VAL A 318 10.85 2.29 2.31
N LEU A 319 10.71 3.61 2.18
CA LEU A 319 9.49 4.33 2.53
C LEU A 319 8.28 3.90 1.67
N GLN A 320 8.45 3.74 0.36
CA GLN A 320 7.36 3.24 -0.50
C GLN A 320 6.95 1.79 -0.15
N LEU A 321 7.89 0.95 0.30
CA LEU A 321 7.60 -0.42 0.73
C LEU A 321 6.82 -0.43 2.05
N VAL A 322 7.28 0.35 3.04
CA VAL A 322 6.63 0.46 4.36
C VAL A 322 5.21 1.01 4.22
N THR A 323 5.04 2.07 3.44
CA THR A 323 3.73 2.71 3.24
C THR A 323 2.76 1.80 2.50
N LEU A 324 3.19 1.08 1.46
CA LEU A 324 2.32 0.11 0.77
C LEU A 324 1.92 -1.05 1.70
N ASN A 325 2.88 -1.60 2.45
CA ASN A 325 2.61 -2.67 3.41
C ASN A 325 1.66 -2.22 4.52
N LYS A 326 1.77 -0.95 4.97
CA LYS A 326 0.77 -0.39 5.90
C LYS A 326 -0.58 -0.17 5.22
N ALA A 327 -0.64 0.29 3.98
CA ALA A 327 -1.90 0.51 3.29
C ALA A 327 -2.75 -0.76 3.18
N ILE A 328 -2.14 -1.90 2.83
CA ILE A 328 -2.84 -3.19 2.68
C ILE A 328 -3.36 -3.79 4.00
N VAL A 329 -2.92 -3.28 5.15
CA VAL A 329 -3.49 -3.63 6.46
C VAL A 329 -4.88 -3.00 6.64
N PHE A 330 -5.10 -1.81 6.08
CA PHE A 330 -6.34 -1.05 6.29
C PHE A 330 -7.34 -1.15 5.14
N ILE A 331 -6.86 -1.33 3.90
CA ILE A 331 -7.71 -1.42 2.71
C ILE A 331 -7.29 -2.58 1.82
N SER A 332 -8.22 -3.06 0.99
CA SER A 332 -7.93 -4.13 0.02
C SER A 332 -6.82 -3.71 -0.97
N PRO A 333 -5.90 -4.61 -1.36
CA PRO A 333 -4.95 -4.38 -2.45
C PRO A 333 -5.62 -3.93 -3.75
N LEU A 334 -6.88 -4.36 -3.97
CA LEU A 334 -7.73 -3.93 -5.07
C LEU A 334 -7.85 -2.40 -5.16
N ILE A 335 -7.85 -1.69 -4.03
CA ILE A 335 -7.92 -0.22 -3.96
C ILE A 335 -6.52 0.38 -3.73
N ALA A 336 -5.73 -0.21 -2.82
CA ALA A 336 -4.44 0.35 -2.39
C ALA A 336 -3.46 0.56 -3.55
N ILE A 337 -3.31 -0.46 -4.42
CA ILE A 337 -2.36 -0.42 -5.53
C ILE A 337 -2.76 0.64 -6.59
N PRO A 338 -4.03 0.71 -7.05
CA PRO A 338 -4.50 1.78 -7.93
C PRO A 338 -4.31 3.20 -7.38
N VAL A 339 -4.56 3.42 -6.07
CA VAL A 339 -4.34 4.71 -5.43
C VAL A 339 -2.85 5.07 -5.45
N PHE A 340 -1.99 4.14 -5.02
CA PHE A 340 -0.53 4.29 -5.10
C PHE A 340 -0.08 4.65 -6.52
N TYR A 341 -0.55 3.90 -7.52
CA TYR A 341 -0.20 4.08 -8.92
C TYR A 341 -0.64 5.46 -9.46
N THR A 342 -1.78 5.97 -9.01
CA THR A 342 -2.30 7.27 -9.43
C THR A 342 -1.44 8.43 -8.95
N PHE A 343 -1.08 8.44 -7.66
CA PHE A 343 -0.18 9.46 -7.12
C PHE A 343 1.21 9.36 -7.75
N PHE A 344 1.73 8.14 -7.90
CA PHE A 344 2.99 7.89 -8.59
C PHE A 344 3.00 8.48 -10.01
N THR A 345 2.00 8.15 -10.82
CA THR A 345 1.93 8.53 -12.23
C THR A 345 1.67 10.02 -12.43
N THR A 346 0.81 10.61 -11.61
CA THR A 346 0.50 12.05 -11.68
C THR A 346 1.71 12.90 -11.32
N LEU A 347 2.42 12.52 -10.26
CA LEU A 347 3.58 13.25 -9.80
C LEU A 347 4.82 12.95 -10.65
N SER A 348 4.97 11.77 -11.24
CA SER A 348 6.10 11.49 -12.13
C SER A 348 6.08 12.33 -13.41
N VAL A 349 4.90 12.58 -13.98
CA VAL A 349 4.71 13.54 -15.08
C VAL A 349 5.13 14.94 -14.62
N SER A 350 4.61 15.38 -13.47
CA SER A 350 4.91 16.70 -12.91
C SER A 350 6.42 16.87 -12.62
N ASN A 351 7.07 15.84 -12.08
CA ASN A 351 8.52 15.79 -11.84
C ASN A 351 9.30 15.96 -13.15
N THR A 352 8.88 15.25 -14.21
CA THR A 352 9.54 15.33 -15.52
C THR A 352 9.42 16.74 -16.11
N LEU A 353 8.23 17.35 -16.03
CA LEU A 353 8.02 18.73 -16.49
C LEU A 353 8.89 19.73 -15.70
N VAL A 354 8.91 19.63 -14.37
CA VAL A 354 9.70 20.54 -13.54
C VAL A 354 11.19 20.42 -13.85
N VAL A 355 11.70 19.20 -14.01
CA VAL A 355 13.10 18.98 -14.42
C VAL A 355 13.37 19.61 -15.78
N MET A 356 12.49 19.42 -16.77
CA MET A 356 12.65 20.04 -18.10
C MET A 356 12.76 21.56 -18.02
N TYR A 357 11.83 22.22 -17.32
CA TYR A 357 11.82 23.69 -17.20
C TYR A 357 12.92 24.25 -16.29
N SER A 358 13.58 23.39 -15.51
CA SER A 358 14.67 23.78 -14.60
C SER A 358 16.05 23.73 -15.25
N ILE A 359 16.19 23.08 -16.43
CA ILE A 359 17.46 22.98 -17.13
C ILE A 359 17.76 24.31 -17.85
N PRO A 360 18.91 24.94 -17.58
CA PRO A 360 19.32 26.16 -18.28
C PRO A 360 19.50 25.90 -19.78
N ASP A 361 19.08 26.85 -20.61
CA ASP A 361 19.31 26.87 -22.07
C ASP A 361 18.75 25.65 -22.83
N LEU A 362 17.78 24.93 -22.25
CA LEU A 362 17.10 23.82 -22.92
C LEU A 362 16.07 24.35 -23.93
N GLU A 363 16.31 24.09 -25.22
CA GLU A 363 15.30 24.28 -26.25
C GLU A 363 14.18 23.25 -26.10
N LEU A 364 12.98 23.72 -25.79
CA LEU A 364 11.82 22.85 -25.64
C LEU A 364 11.42 22.26 -27.00
N PRO A 365 11.10 20.96 -27.08
CA PRO A 365 10.56 20.37 -28.30
C PRO A 365 9.30 21.12 -28.76
N ALA A 366 9.16 21.37 -30.06
CA ALA A 366 8.00 22.06 -30.63
C ALA A 366 6.66 21.38 -30.27
N GLU A 367 6.68 20.07 -30.03
CA GLU A 367 5.51 19.26 -29.68
C GLU A 367 5.22 19.17 -28.17
N ILE A 368 5.97 19.89 -27.31
CA ILE A 368 5.83 19.80 -25.85
C ILE A 368 4.40 20.13 -25.37
N GLY A 369 3.71 21.05 -26.05
CA GLY A 369 2.33 21.40 -25.73
C GLY A 369 1.37 20.22 -25.91
N PHE A 370 1.54 19.46 -26.99
CA PHE A 370 0.75 18.25 -27.25
C PHE A 370 1.04 17.16 -26.23
N THR A 371 2.33 16.96 -25.90
CA THR A 371 2.75 16.04 -24.84
C THR A 371 2.11 16.35 -23.50
N ILE A 372 2.10 17.62 -23.08
CA ILE A 372 1.46 18.05 -21.83
C ILE A 372 -0.05 17.78 -21.86
N GLN A 373 -0.73 18.09 -22.96
CA GLN A 373 -2.17 17.83 -23.11
C GLN A 373 -2.49 16.33 -23.00
N MET A 374 -1.70 15.47 -23.65
CA MET A 374 -1.88 14.02 -23.57
C MET A 374 -1.58 13.49 -22.16
N ALA A 375 -0.58 14.02 -21.48
CA ALA A 375 -0.29 13.65 -20.10
C ALA A 375 -1.43 14.05 -19.15
N ILE A 376 -2.00 15.26 -19.29
CA ILE A 376 -3.17 15.70 -18.51
C ILE A 376 -4.38 14.81 -18.80
N LEU A 377 -4.63 14.47 -20.06
CA LEU A 377 -5.69 13.54 -20.44
C LEU A 377 -5.49 12.17 -19.79
N GLY A 378 -4.29 11.59 -19.89
CA GLY A 378 -3.97 10.31 -19.28
C GLY A 378 -4.15 10.30 -17.76
N VAL A 379 -3.66 11.34 -17.07
CA VAL A 379 -3.89 11.53 -15.62
C VAL A 379 -5.37 11.63 -15.30
N SER A 380 -6.15 12.40 -16.07
CA SER A 380 -7.59 12.54 -15.86
C SER A 380 -8.33 11.20 -15.99
N VAL A 381 -7.93 10.39 -16.97
CA VAL A 381 -8.48 9.03 -17.17
C VAL A 381 -8.11 8.10 -16.01
N ILE A 382 -6.87 8.16 -15.50
CA ILE A 382 -6.42 7.39 -14.34
C ILE A 382 -7.25 7.75 -13.10
N VAL A 383 -7.38 9.05 -12.80
CA VAL A 383 -8.14 9.55 -11.65
C VAL A 383 -9.61 9.13 -11.74
N GLY A 384 -10.21 9.23 -12.93
CA GLY A 384 -11.57 8.75 -13.20
C GLY A 384 -11.70 7.24 -12.95
N GLY A 385 -10.74 6.44 -13.42
CA GLY A 385 -10.69 4.99 -13.18
C GLY A 385 -10.63 4.64 -11.69
N VAL A 386 -9.73 5.26 -10.92
CA VAL A 386 -9.64 5.03 -9.47
C VAL A 386 -10.89 5.48 -8.73
N TRP A 387 -11.51 6.59 -9.16
CA TRP A 387 -12.77 7.04 -8.58
C TRP A 387 -13.89 6.02 -8.78
N VAL A 388 -14.02 5.46 -10.00
CA VAL A 388 -14.99 4.38 -10.29
C VAL A 388 -14.69 3.15 -9.44
N LEU A 389 -13.42 2.72 -9.34
CA LEU A 389 -13.02 1.55 -8.57
C LEU A 389 -13.30 1.71 -7.07
N SER A 390 -13.02 2.89 -6.53
CA SER A 390 -13.29 3.20 -5.13
C SER A 390 -14.80 3.15 -4.87
N TYR A 391 -15.59 3.77 -5.75
CA TYR A 391 -17.04 3.78 -5.62
C TYR A 391 -17.66 2.38 -5.73
N SER A 392 -17.24 1.56 -6.70
CA SER A 392 -17.74 0.18 -6.86
C SER A 392 -17.42 -0.68 -5.65
N SER A 393 -16.20 -0.57 -5.10
CA SER A 393 -15.81 -1.34 -3.92
C SER A 393 -16.59 -0.92 -2.67
N PHE A 394 -16.91 0.37 -2.48
CA PHE A 394 -17.69 0.83 -1.33
C PHE A 394 -19.19 0.53 -1.44
N VAL A 395 -19.74 0.46 -2.65
CA VAL A 395 -21.15 0.12 -2.88
C VAL A 395 -21.37 -1.40 -2.89
N GLY A 396 -20.37 -2.17 -3.35
CA GLY A 396 -20.41 -3.64 -3.41
C GLY A 396 -20.53 -4.32 -2.05
N ASP A 397 -20.01 -3.73 -0.97
CA ASP A 397 -20.12 -4.24 0.40
C ASP A 397 -21.53 -4.09 1.01
N LYS A 398 -22.45 -3.38 0.36
CA LYS A 398 -23.83 -3.17 0.85
C LYS A 398 -24.87 -4.16 0.29
N LYS A 399 -24.45 -5.23 -0.39
CA LYS A 399 -25.33 -6.28 -0.93
C LYS A 399 -24.75 -7.66 -0.67
#